data_AF-A0A7S1CZW0-F1
#
_entry.id   AF-A0A7S1CZW0-F1
#
_cell.length_a   1.000
_cell.length_b   1.000
_cell.length_c   1.000
_cell.angle_alpha   90.00
_cell.angle_beta   90.00
_cell.angle_gamma   90.00
#
_symmetry.space_group_name_H-M   'P 1'
#
loop_
_entity.id
_entity.type
_entity.pdbx_description
1 polymer ?
#
loop_
_entity_poly.entity_id
_entity_poly.type
_entity_poly.pdbx_seq_one_letter_code
_entity_poly.pdbx_strand_id
1 'polypeptide(L)'
;EELIRCVGDQSRAQALLQLGIANWRQLANASASELSKKLDLTDLSVVEEWIDLAQQESVVEIAIEICDSNPEAVEAMRDEARSGTPKDMANWKSIPDILFQSAPSLGRLGVTKEDVAVWCERADQVLREWEWINWYATPVE
;
A
#
# COMPACT_ATOMS: atom_id res chain seq x y z
N GLU A 1 5.72 -7.21 16.43
CA GLU A 1 6.90 -7.71 15.68
C GLU A 1 7.14 -6.88 14.41
N GLU A 2 6.11 -6.51 13.67
CA GLU A 2 6.17 -5.64 12.48
C GLU A 2 6.92 -4.32 12.67
N LEU A 3 6.61 -3.56 13.73
CA LEU A 3 7.32 -2.31 14.01
C LEU A 3 8.81 -2.53 14.33
N ILE A 4 9.17 -3.63 14.99
CA ILE A 4 10.56 -3.96 15.30
C ILE A 4 11.33 -4.24 14.01
N ARG A 5 10.73 -4.95 13.04
CA ARG A 5 11.32 -5.15 11.73
C ARG A 5 11.58 -3.85 10.98
N CYS A 6 10.69 -2.86 11.15
CA CYS A 6 10.82 -1.56 10.50
C CYS A 6 11.90 -0.68 11.13
N VAL A 7 11.93 -0.56 12.46
CA VAL A 7 12.83 0.39 13.14
C VAL A 7 14.15 -0.21 13.65
N GLY A 8 14.30 -1.53 13.52
CA GLY A 8 15.50 -2.30 13.87
C GLY A 8 15.79 -2.46 15.37
N ASP A 9 14.98 -1.87 16.26
CA ASP A 9 15.21 -1.86 17.71
C ASP A 9 13.88 -1.93 18.49
N GLN A 10 13.83 -2.82 19.49
CA GLN A 10 12.69 -2.99 20.38
C GLN A 10 12.34 -1.73 21.18
N SER A 11 13.34 -0.94 21.59
CA SER A 11 13.16 0.30 22.35
C SER A 11 12.47 1.37 21.50
N ARG A 12 12.85 1.48 20.23
CA ARG A 12 12.23 2.39 19.26
C ARG A 12 10.81 1.96 18.93
N ALA A 13 10.58 0.65 18.74
CA ALA A 13 9.24 0.12 18.52
C ALA A 13 8.33 0.39 19.73
N GLN A 14 8.84 0.28 20.96
CA GLN A 14 8.09 0.61 22.17
C GLN A 14 7.76 2.11 22.27
N ALA A 15 8.67 2.99 21.84
CA ALA A 15 8.43 4.42 21.80
C ALA A 15 7.32 4.76 20.77
N LEU A 16 7.33 4.13 19.59
CA LEU A 16 6.24 4.28 18.61
C LEU A 16 4.89 3.86 19.19
N LEU A 17 4.83 2.74 19.91
CA LEU A 17 3.61 2.28 20.58
C LEU A 17 3.11 3.30 21.62
N GLN A 18 4.00 3.91 22.38
CA GLN A 18 3.64 4.97 23.34
C GLN A 18 3.11 6.24 22.65
N LEU A 19 3.49 6.48 21.40
CA LEU A 19 2.98 7.57 20.57
C LEU A 19 1.69 7.20 19.82
N GLY A 20 1.14 6.01 20.04
CA GLY A 20 -0.09 5.54 19.40
C GLY A 20 0.10 4.96 18.00
N ILE A 21 1.35 4.73 17.59
CA ILE A 21 1.70 4.07 16.33
C ILE A 21 1.89 2.59 16.61
N ALA A 22 0.89 1.79 16.26
CA ALA A 22 0.80 0.37 16.56
C ALA A 22 1.05 -0.55 15.35
N ASN A 23 0.94 -0.02 14.12
CA ASN A 23 1.14 -0.80 12.89
C ASN A 23 1.78 0.05 11.78
N TRP A 24 2.14 -0.61 10.67
CA TRP A 24 2.76 0.03 9.51
C TRP A 24 1.88 1.11 8.90
N ARG A 25 0.56 0.92 8.80
CA ARG A 25 -0.33 1.95 8.23
C ARG A 25 -0.34 3.24 9.04
N GLN A 26 -0.30 3.15 10.37
CA GLN A 26 -0.20 4.33 11.23
C GLN A 26 1.16 5.02 11.09
N LEU A 27 2.24 4.25 10.93
CA LEU A 27 3.58 4.80 10.70
C LEU A 27 3.70 5.44 9.31
N ALA A 28 3.16 4.80 8.27
CA ALA A 28 3.14 5.27 6.89
C ALA A 28 2.45 6.62 6.71
N ASN A 29 1.48 6.93 7.57
CA ASN A 29 0.73 8.19 7.59
C ASN A 29 1.28 9.22 8.60
N ALA A 30 2.38 8.92 9.30
CA ALA A 30 2.97 9.83 10.27
C ALA A 30 3.80 10.94 9.58
N SER A 31 3.88 12.12 10.20
CA SER A 31 4.82 13.16 9.79
C SER A 31 6.22 12.85 10.34
N ALA A 32 7.20 12.69 9.45
CA ALA A 32 8.60 12.48 9.85
C ALA A 32 9.09 13.56 10.82
N SER A 33 8.74 14.82 10.53
CA SER A 33 9.16 15.97 11.34
C SER A 33 8.54 16.00 12.73
N GLU A 34 7.28 15.58 12.87
CA GLU A 34 6.61 15.52 14.17
C GLU A 34 7.09 14.32 14.97
N LEU A 35 7.31 13.20 14.29
CA LEU A 35 7.74 11.95 14.90
C LEU A 35 9.19 12.05 15.39
N SER A 36 10.11 12.63 14.60
CA SER A 36 11.49 12.93 15.01
C SER A 36 11.52 13.80 16.27
N LYS A 37 10.68 14.85 16.34
CA LYS A 37 10.57 15.72 17.53
C LYS A 37 10.07 14.95 18.76
N LYS A 38 9.05 14.10 18.61
CA LYS A 38 8.48 13.31 19.71
C LYS A 38 9.44 12.23 20.22
N LEU A 39 10.31 11.72 19.34
CA LEU A 39 11.30 10.68 19.66
C LEU A 39 12.67 11.26 20.04
N ASP A 40 12.81 12.59 20.07
CA ASP A 40 14.08 13.30 20.33
C ASP A 40 15.22 12.83 19.39
N LEU A 41 14.87 12.57 18.13
CA LEU A 41 15.82 12.17 17.09
C LEU A 41 16.32 13.40 16.34
N THR A 42 17.63 13.60 16.32
CA THR A 42 18.28 14.71 15.62
C THR A 42 18.36 14.51 14.11
N ASP A 43 18.37 13.25 13.67
CA ASP A 43 18.43 12.87 12.25
C ASP A 43 17.04 12.53 11.73
N LEU A 44 16.53 13.38 10.84
CA LEU A 44 15.22 13.20 10.22
C LEU A 44 15.22 12.03 9.24
N SER A 45 16.35 11.74 8.58
CA SER A 45 16.44 10.72 7.53
C SER A 45 16.13 9.32 8.07
N VAL A 46 16.51 9.05 9.32
CA VAL A 46 16.19 7.80 10.00
C VAL A 46 14.68 7.57 10.12
N VAL A 47 13.91 8.63 10.37
CA VAL A 47 12.45 8.54 10.49
C VAL A 47 11.79 8.44 9.12
N GLU A 48 12.33 9.16 8.12
CA GLU A 48 11.90 9.06 6.73
C GLU A 48 12.07 7.63 6.21
N GLU A 49 13.21 6.99 6.46
CA GLU A 49 13.45 5.59 6.10
C GLU A 49 12.42 4.63 6.72
N TRP A 50 12.02 4.85 7.97
CA TRP A 50 10.98 4.03 8.62
C TRP A 50 9.62 4.24 7.98
N ILE A 51 9.28 5.48 7.65
CA ILE A 51 8.02 5.82 6.99
C ILE A 51 8.00 5.21 5.59
N ASP A 52 9.07 5.35 4.82
CA ASP A 52 9.19 4.79 3.46
C ASP A 52 9.02 3.28 3.46
N LEU A 53 9.65 2.58 4.41
CA LEU A 53 9.50 1.14 4.57
C LEU A 53 8.07 0.76 4.98
N ALA A 54 7.48 1.50 5.93
CA ALA A 54 6.11 1.27 6.35
C ALA A 54 5.11 1.51 5.21
N GLN A 55 5.36 2.51 4.37
CA GLN A 55 4.57 2.80 3.18
C GLN A 55 4.70 1.67 2.16
N GLN A 56 5.91 1.21 1.83
CA GLN A 56 6.16 0.10 0.91
C GLN A 56 5.37 -1.16 1.30
N GLU A 57 5.45 -1.55 2.57
CA GLU A 57 4.72 -2.71 3.06
C GLU A 57 3.20 -2.47 3.06
N SER A 58 2.77 -1.27 3.44
CA SER A 58 1.34 -0.90 3.46
C SER A 58 0.70 -0.88 2.06
N VAL A 59 1.45 -0.54 1.00
CA VAL A 59 0.90 -0.53 -0.38
C VAL A 59 0.34 -1.90 -0.77
N VAL A 60 1.08 -2.96 -0.45
CA VAL A 60 0.69 -4.33 -0.80
C VAL A 60 -0.54 -4.74 -0.01
N GLU A 61 -0.57 -4.48 1.29
CA GLU A 61 -1.74 -4.75 2.14
C GLU A 61 -2.99 -4.01 1.64
N ILE A 62 -2.85 -2.73 1.28
CA ILE A 62 -3.95 -1.91 0.77
C ILE A 62 -4.46 -2.46 -0.57
N ALA A 63 -3.55 -2.88 -1.46
CA ALA A 63 -3.95 -3.50 -2.73
C ALA A 63 -4.77 -4.79 -2.51
N ILE A 64 -4.36 -5.62 -1.53
CA ILE A 64 -5.07 -6.85 -1.16
C ILE A 64 -6.45 -6.53 -0.54
N GLU A 65 -6.54 -5.51 0.31
CA GLU A 65 -7.80 -5.05 0.90
C GLU A 65 -8.77 -4.50 -0.16
N ILE A 66 -8.26 -3.73 -1.13
CA ILE A 66 -9.04 -3.24 -2.27
C ILE A 66 -9.69 -4.43 -3.00
N CYS A 67 -8.92 -5.50 -3.18
CA CYS A 67 -9.31 -6.73 -3.87
C CYS A 67 -10.05 -7.73 -2.96
N ASP A 68 -10.76 -7.27 -1.93
CA ASP A 68 -11.56 -8.11 -1.02
C ASP A 68 -10.76 -9.24 -0.35
N SER A 69 -9.52 -8.94 0.06
CA SER A 69 -8.58 -9.91 0.65
C SER A 69 -8.18 -11.05 -0.28
N ASN A 70 -8.12 -10.80 -1.59
CA ASN A 70 -7.68 -11.75 -2.61
C ASN A 70 -6.24 -11.44 -3.10
N PRO A 71 -5.20 -11.97 -2.44
CA PRO A 71 -3.82 -11.73 -2.86
C PRO A 71 -3.51 -12.31 -4.25
N GLU A 72 -4.12 -13.43 -4.64
CA GLU A 72 -3.93 -14.04 -5.95
C GLU A 72 -4.44 -13.14 -7.09
N ALA A 73 -5.49 -12.36 -6.85
CA ALA A 73 -5.97 -11.37 -7.80
C ALA A 73 -5.00 -10.19 -7.97
N VAL A 74 -4.39 -9.73 -6.87
CA VAL A 74 -3.35 -8.68 -6.91
C VAL A 74 -2.13 -9.20 -7.68
N GLU A 75 -1.69 -10.43 -7.42
CA GLU A 75 -0.60 -11.07 -8.14
C GLU A 75 -0.91 -11.20 -9.64
N ALA A 76 -2.11 -11.67 -10.00
CA ALA A 76 -2.52 -11.77 -11.40
C ALA A 76 -2.51 -10.41 -12.11
N MET A 77 -3.04 -9.36 -11.48
CA MET A 77 -3.00 -8.00 -12.05
C MET A 77 -1.58 -7.44 -12.14
N ARG A 78 -0.73 -7.70 -11.15
CA ARG A 78 0.68 -7.31 -11.17
C ARG A 78 1.43 -7.96 -12.33
N ASP A 79 1.33 -9.28 -12.43
CA ASP A 79 2.19 -10.07 -13.32
C ASP A 79 1.71 -10.03 -14.78
N GLU A 80 0.39 -9.96 -15.01
CA GLU A 80 -0.19 -10.02 -16.36
C GLU A 80 -0.53 -8.62 -16.92
N ALA A 81 -0.92 -7.69 -16.05
CA ALA A 81 -1.39 -6.35 -16.44
C ALA A 81 -0.54 -5.19 -15.88
N ARG A 82 0.58 -5.48 -15.20
CA ARG A 82 1.46 -4.47 -14.56
C ARG A 82 0.68 -3.54 -13.64
N SER A 83 -0.30 -4.08 -12.93
CA SER A 83 -1.30 -3.33 -12.16
C SER A 83 -1.48 -3.85 -10.74
N GLY A 84 -0.36 -4.02 -10.03
CA GLY A 84 -0.32 -4.56 -8.67
C GLY A 84 -0.45 -3.54 -7.55
N THR A 85 -0.51 -2.24 -7.84
CA THR A 85 -0.65 -1.18 -6.81
C THR A 85 -2.02 -0.49 -6.89
N PRO A 86 -2.49 0.16 -5.81
CA PRO A 86 -3.71 0.96 -5.86
C PRO A 86 -3.66 2.04 -6.95
N LYS A 87 -2.51 2.66 -7.16
CA LYS A 87 -2.33 3.65 -8.22
C LYS A 87 -2.60 3.07 -9.61
N ASP A 88 -2.03 1.90 -9.88
CA ASP A 88 -2.19 1.26 -11.18
C ASP A 88 -3.65 0.85 -11.40
N MET A 89 -4.30 0.26 -10.40
CA MET A 89 -5.72 -0.12 -10.45
C MET A 89 -6.62 1.10 -10.73
N ALA A 90 -6.38 2.23 -10.07
CA ALA A 90 -7.16 3.45 -10.26
C ALA A 90 -7.07 3.99 -11.70
N ASN A 91 -5.94 3.80 -12.40
CA ASN A 91 -5.79 4.21 -13.79
C ASN A 91 -6.77 3.48 -14.73
N TRP A 92 -7.25 2.29 -14.33
CA TRP A 92 -8.22 1.51 -15.10
C TRP A 92 -9.68 1.83 -14.79
N LYS A 93 -9.97 2.73 -13.85
CA LYS A 93 -11.35 3.06 -13.41
C LYS A 93 -12.31 3.39 -14.56
N SER A 94 -11.82 4.04 -15.63
CA SER A 94 -12.66 4.39 -16.78
C SER A 94 -12.86 3.23 -17.78
N ILE A 95 -12.05 2.17 -17.67
CA ILE A 95 -11.96 1.05 -18.60
C ILE A 95 -11.64 -0.29 -17.87
N PRO A 96 -12.37 -0.66 -16.80
CA PRO A 96 -12.05 -1.84 -15.99
C PRO A 96 -12.15 -3.16 -16.78
N ASP A 97 -12.99 -3.17 -17.83
CA ASP A 97 -13.09 -4.27 -18.78
C ASP A 97 -11.77 -4.62 -19.47
N ILE A 98 -10.90 -3.62 -19.70
CA ILE A 98 -9.60 -3.84 -20.34
C ILE A 98 -8.64 -4.47 -19.33
N LEU A 99 -8.62 -4.01 -18.08
CA LEU A 99 -7.83 -4.63 -17.01
C LEU A 99 -8.21 -6.11 -16.84
N PHE A 100 -9.50 -6.42 -16.79
CA PHE A 100 -9.97 -7.81 -16.69
C PHE A 100 -9.50 -8.67 -17.88
N GLN A 101 -9.46 -8.11 -19.09
CA GLN A 101 -8.96 -8.81 -20.28
C GLN A 101 -7.44 -8.97 -20.28
N SER A 102 -6.71 -7.99 -19.72
CA SER A 102 -5.26 -7.99 -19.62
C SER A 102 -4.74 -8.96 -18.54
N ALA A 103 -5.58 -9.35 -17.58
CA ALA A 103 -5.26 -10.34 -16.55
C ALA A 103 -6.19 -11.57 -16.62
N PRO A 104 -6.08 -12.43 -17.65
CA PRO A 104 -6.96 -13.59 -17.84
C PRO A 104 -7.00 -14.57 -16.66
N SER A 105 -5.97 -14.57 -15.79
CA SER A 105 -5.99 -15.39 -14.58
C SER A 105 -7.06 -14.96 -13.56
N LEU A 106 -7.55 -13.71 -13.60
CA LEU A 106 -8.68 -13.27 -12.78
C LEU A 106 -9.93 -14.12 -13.02
N GLY A 107 -10.27 -14.41 -14.28
CA GLY A 107 -11.41 -15.26 -14.60
C GLY A 107 -11.26 -16.70 -14.08
N ARG A 108 -10.02 -17.20 -13.97
CA ARG A 108 -9.72 -18.53 -13.38
C ARG A 108 -9.87 -18.53 -11.85
N LEU A 109 -9.69 -17.38 -11.22
CA LEU A 109 -9.93 -17.16 -9.78
C LEU A 109 -11.42 -16.90 -9.47
N GLY A 110 -12.30 -16.91 -10.47
CA GLY A 110 -13.73 -16.63 -10.30
C GLY A 110 -14.05 -15.14 -10.13
N VAL A 111 -13.08 -14.27 -10.35
CA VAL A 111 -13.26 -12.81 -10.35
C VAL A 111 -14.08 -12.41 -11.57
N THR A 112 -15.04 -11.51 -11.39
CA THR A 112 -15.89 -10.96 -12.43
C THR A 112 -15.40 -9.59 -12.89
N LYS A 113 -15.95 -9.10 -14.01
CA LYS A 113 -15.67 -7.74 -14.50
C LYS A 113 -16.19 -6.69 -13.53
N GLU A 114 -17.33 -6.97 -12.91
CA GLU A 114 -17.98 -6.14 -11.90
C GLU A 114 -17.08 -6.00 -10.67
N ASP A 115 -16.43 -7.09 -10.21
CA ASP A 115 -15.47 -7.04 -9.10
C ASP A 115 -14.30 -6.11 -9.44
N VAL A 116 -13.70 -6.26 -10.63
CA VAL A 116 -12.59 -5.40 -11.08
C VAL A 116 -13.02 -3.93 -11.15
N ALA A 117 -14.23 -3.63 -11.61
CA ALA A 117 -14.76 -2.27 -11.63
C ALA A 117 -14.87 -1.68 -10.21
N VAL A 118 -15.36 -2.47 -9.24
CA VAL A 118 -15.43 -2.08 -7.83
C VAL A 118 -14.03 -1.83 -7.26
N TRP A 119 -13.06 -2.69 -7.56
CA TRP A 119 -11.68 -2.55 -7.09
C TRP A 119 -11.02 -1.29 -7.65
N CYS A 120 -11.22 -0.98 -8.93
CA CYS A 120 -10.70 0.26 -9.53
C CYS A 120 -11.31 1.51 -8.89
N GLU A 121 -12.60 1.48 -8.55
CA GLU A 121 -13.27 2.60 -7.86
C GLU A 121 -12.72 2.79 -6.44
N ARG A 122 -12.56 1.71 -5.68
CA ARG A 122 -11.96 1.74 -4.34
C ARG A 122 -10.52 2.23 -4.37
N ALA A 123 -9.75 1.81 -5.37
CA ALA A 123 -8.40 2.27 -5.57
C ALA A 123 -8.34 3.80 -5.81
N ASP A 124 -9.22 4.34 -6.65
CA ASP A 124 -9.35 5.79 -6.86
C ASP A 124 -9.75 6.53 -5.57
N GLN A 125 -10.62 5.95 -4.74
CA GLN A 125 -10.95 6.53 -3.44
C GLN A 125 -9.72 6.59 -2.52
N VAL A 126 -8.97 5.50 -2.41
CA VAL A 126 -7.75 5.40 -1.60
C VAL A 126 -6.72 6.45 -2.01
N LEU A 127 -6.53 6.71 -3.31
CA LEU A 127 -5.61 7.75 -3.81
C LEU A 127 -6.00 9.16 -3.40
N ARG A 128 -7.29 9.43 -3.16
CA ARG A 128 -7.79 10.74 -2.71
C ARG A 128 -7.63 10.92 -1.20
N GLU A 129 -7.60 9.83 -0.46
CA GLU A 129 -7.44 9.83 1.00
C GLU A 129 -5.96 9.92 1.40
N TRP A 130 -5.08 9.24 0.67
CA TRP A 130 -3.66 9.10 1.03
C TRP A 130 -2.74 9.49 -0.13
N GLU A 131 -2.16 10.70 -0.05
CA GLU A 131 -1.32 11.26 -1.13
C GLU A 131 -0.12 10.38 -1.48
N TRP A 132 0.56 9.82 -0.47
CA TRP A 132 1.80 9.06 -0.63
C TRP A 132 1.62 7.79 -1.48
N ILE A 133 0.40 7.24 -1.59
CA ILE A 133 0.14 6.07 -2.42
C ILE A 133 0.36 6.37 -3.91
N ASN A 134 0.19 7.63 -4.32
CA ASN A 134 0.45 8.06 -5.69
C ASN A 134 1.93 7.94 -6.09
N TRP A 135 2.84 7.75 -5.13
CA TRP A 135 4.28 7.61 -5.39
C TRP A 135 4.68 6.17 -5.74
N TYR A 136 3.80 5.21 -5.47
CA TYR A 136 4.06 3.79 -5.71
C TYR A 136 3.38 3.33 -7.00
N ALA A 137 4.11 2.56 -7.80
CA ALA A 137 3.64 1.97 -9.04
C ALA A 137 4.31 0.61 -9.23
N THR A 138 3.65 -0.28 -9.98
CA THR A 138 4.24 -1.56 -10.34
C THR A 138 5.49 -1.33 -11.20
N PRO A 139 6.66 -1.90 -10.85
CA PRO A 139 7.87 -1.72 -11.64
C PRO A 139 7.68 -2.17 -13.10
N VAL A 140 8.26 -1.39 -14.03
CA VAL A 140 8.36 -1.79 -15.43
C VAL A 140 9.69 -2.52 -15.60
N GLU A 141 9.61 -3.84 -15.76
CA GLU A 141 10.73 -4.65 -16.28
C GLU A 141 10.86 -4.49 -17.80
#